data_AF-A0A7C5XH54-F1
#
_entry.id   AF-A0A7C5XH54-F1
#
_cell.length_a   1.000
_cell.length_b   1.000
_cell.length_c   1.000
_cell.angle_alpha   90.00
_cell.angle_beta   90.00
_cell.angle_gamma   90.00
#
_symmetry.space_group_name_H-M   'P 1'
#
loop_
_entity.id
_entity.type
_entity.pdbx_description
1 polymer ?
#
loop_
_entity_poly.entity_id
_entity_poly.type
_entity_poly.pdbx_seq_one_letter_code
_entity_poly.pdbx_strand_id
1 'polypeptide(L)' 'MPSDRITRKSEKIRILKILRALNFFYSLRDLEEMLNIPFQSLWKYVNFIGVPSDEVANEILEKLSKLKIIENTL' A
#
# COMPACT_ATOMS: atom_id res chain seq x y z
N MET A 1 2.89 19.23 -15.65
CA MET A 1 4.33 19.21 -15.33
C MET A 1 4.80 17.76 -15.18
N PRO A 2 6.06 17.42 -15.51
CA PRO A 2 6.59 16.05 -15.38
C PRO A 2 6.76 15.57 -13.92
N SER A 3 6.69 16.48 -12.95
CA SER A 3 6.89 16.23 -11.51
C SER A 3 5.90 15.20 -10.94
N ASP A 4 4.62 15.29 -11.28
CA ASP A 4 3.57 14.52 -10.60
C ASP A 4 3.61 13.02 -10.92
N ARG A 5 4.21 12.63 -12.06
CA ARG A 5 4.31 11.21 -12.45
C ARG A 5 5.45 10.49 -11.71
N ILE A 6 6.53 11.20 -11.43
CA ILE A 6 7.69 10.65 -10.71
C ILE A 6 7.30 10.41 -9.25
N THR A 7 6.62 11.39 -8.62
CA THR A 7 6.10 11.30 -7.24
C THR A 7 5.19 10.07 -7.07
N ARG A 8 4.24 9.86 -7.99
CA ARG A 8 3.33 8.70 -7.97
C ARG A 8 4.04 7.35 -8.05
N LYS A 9 5.08 7.23 -8.87
CA LYS A 9 5.84 5.96 -8.98
C LYS A 9 6.61 5.67 -7.69
N SER A 10 7.24 6.68 -7.09
CA SER A 10 7.94 6.51 -5.81
C SER A 10 7.00 6.15 -4.66
N GLU A 11 5.79 6.72 -4.63
CA GLU A 11 4.78 6.44 -3.61
C GLU A 11 4.27 5.00 -3.69
N LYS A 12 3.98 4.51 -4.89
CA LYS A 12 3.57 3.10 -5.06
C LYS A 12 4.65 2.14 -4.57
N ILE A 13 5.92 2.41 -4.87
CA ILE A 13 7.03 1.59 -4.36
C ILE A 13 7.08 1.65 -2.81
N ARG A 14 6.85 2.82 -2.22
CA ARG A 14 6.77 2.98 -0.76
C ARG A 14 5.63 2.15 -0.17
N ILE A 15 4.45 2.19 -0.76
CA ILE A 15 3.29 1.37 -0.35
C ILE A 15 3.64 -0.12 -0.40
N LEU A 16 4.22 -0.61 -1.49
CA LEU A 16 4.60 -2.01 -1.62
C LEU A 16 5.60 -2.43 -0.52
N LYS A 17 6.57 -1.57 -0.20
CA LYS A 17 7.52 -1.80 0.90
C LYS A 17 6.81 -1.85 2.26
N ILE A 18 5.87 -0.94 2.52
CA ILE A 18 5.08 -0.94 3.77
C ILE A 18 4.25 -2.21 3.88
N LEU A 19 3.53 -2.60 2.81
CA LEU A 19 2.72 -3.83 2.81
C LEU A 19 3.58 -5.06 3.08
N ARG A 20 4.77 -5.15 2.45
CA ARG A 20 5.71 -6.25 2.74
C ARG A 20 6.20 -6.22 4.18
N ALA A 21 6.49 -5.04 4.73
CA ALA A 21 6.90 -4.90 6.13
C ALA A 21 5.79 -5.35 7.10
N LEU A 22 4.55 -4.94 6.84
CA LEU A 22 3.39 -5.33 7.65
C LEU A 22 3.12 -6.84 7.57
N ASN A 23 3.35 -7.47 6.42
CA ASN A 23 3.15 -8.90 6.24
C ASN A 23 4.13 -9.78 7.07
N PHE A 24 5.13 -9.20 7.71
CA PHE A 24 5.93 -9.93 8.72
C PHE A 24 5.23 -10.05 10.07
N PHE A 25 4.28 -9.15 10.36
CA PHE A 25 3.58 -9.08 11.66
C PHE A 25 2.11 -9.50 11.55
N TYR A 26 1.51 -9.27 10.39
CA TYR A 26 0.12 -9.54 10.09
C TYR A 26 0.02 -10.54 8.95
N SER A 27 -0.89 -11.51 9.08
CA SER A 27 -1.19 -12.40 7.95
C SER A 27 -1.87 -11.61 6.83
N LEU A 28 -1.86 -12.16 5.61
CA LEU A 28 -2.60 -11.56 4.49
C LEU A 28 -4.11 -11.43 4.77
N ARG A 29 -4.66 -12.26 5.67
CA ARG A 29 -6.07 -12.16 6.07
C ARG A 29 -6.30 -10.98 7.01
N ASP A 30 -5.41 -10.77 7.97
CA ASP A 30 -5.44 -9.59 8.84
C ASP A 30 -5.30 -8.31 8.01
N LEU A 31 -4.40 -8.30 7.03
CA LEU A 31 -4.23 -7.16 6.12
C LEU A 31 -5.46 -6.93 5.23
N GLU A 32 -6.15 -7.98 4.80
CA GLU A 32 -7.42 -7.86 4.05
C GLU A 32 -8.49 -7.18 4.91
N GLU A 33 -8.62 -7.54 6.17
CA GLU A 33 -9.57 -6.91 7.10
C GLU A 33 -9.18 -5.47 7.45
N MET A 34 -7.90 -5.23 7.77
CA MET A 34 -7.39 -3.90 8.14
C MET A 34 -7.47 -2.89 7.00
N LEU A 35 -7.15 -3.34 5.78
CA LEU A 35 -7.04 -2.47 4.61
C LEU A 35 -8.24 -2.60 3.67
N ASN A 36 -9.20 -3.48 3.92
CA ASN A 36 -10.33 -3.77 3.00
C ASN A 36 -9.86 -3.84 1.53
N ILE A 37 -8.74 -4.54 1.29
CA ILE A 37 -8.19 -4.82 -0.03
C ILE A 37 -8.24 -6.34 -0.23
N PRO A 38 -8.72 -6.85 -1.37
CA PRO A 38 -8.84 -8.29 -1.59
C PRO A 38 -7.53 -9.04 -1.37
N PHE A 39 -7.61 -10.19 -0.71
CA PHE A 39 -6.48 -11.07 -0.40
C PHE A 39 -5.56 -11.31 -1.61
N GLN A 40 -6.15 -11.61 -2.78
CA GLN A 40 -5.38 -11.88 -4.00
C GLN A 40 -4.58 -10.65 -4.47
N SER A 41 -5.12 -9.46 -4.28
CA SER A 41 -4.43 -8.21 -4.61
C SER A 41 -3.28 -7.96 -3.62
N LEU A 42 -3.53 -8.13 -2.32
CA LEU A 42 -2.48 -8.02 -1.30
C LEU A 42 -1.35 -9.01 -1.52
N TRP A 43 -1.65 -10.25 -1.87
CA TRP A 43 -0.64 -11.26 -2.20
C TRP A 43 0.24 -10.82 -3.37
N LYS A 44 -0.33 -10.25 -4.43
CA LYS A 44 0.44 -9.71 -5.57
C LYS A 44 1.34 -8.55 -5.13
N TYR A 45 0.85 -7.67 -4.27
CA TYR A 45 1.57 -6.48 -3.83
C TYR A 45 2.73 -6.83 -2.89
N VAL A 46 2.49 -7.64 -1.87
CA VAL A 46 3.52 -8.09 -0.91
C VAL A 46 4.65 -8.85 -1.61
N ASN A 47 4.33 -9.63 -2.65
CA ASN A 47 5.32 -10.37 -3.45
C ASN A 47 5.89 -9.57 -4.63
N PHE A 48 5.56 -8.29 -4.79
CA PHE A 48 6.04 -7.43 -5.89
C PHE A 48 5.71 -7.96 -7.30
N ILE A 49 4.66 -8.79 -7.42
CA ILE A 49 4.17 -9.34 -8.70
C ILE A 49 3.29 -8.31 -9.43
N GLY A 50 2.62 -7.44 -8.69
CA GLY A 50 1.76 -6.40 -9.22
C GLY A 50 1.96 -5.06 -8.53
N VAL A 51 1.57 -4.00 -9.21
CA VAL A 51 1.57 -2.62 -8.68
C VAL A 51 0.12 -2.15 -8.61
N PRO A 52 -0.32 -1.51 -7.51
CA PRO A 52 -1.68 -0.98 -7.41
C PRO A 52 -1.96 0.11 -8.44
N SER A 53 -3.23 0.26 -8.83
CA SER A 53 -3.70 1.45 -9.56
C SER A 53 -3.52 2.71 -8.70
N ASP A 54 -3.67 3.89 -9.30
CA ASP A 54 -3.61 5.15 -8.54
C ASP A 54 -4.73 5.19 -7.48
N GLU A 55 -5.95 4.76 -7.81
CA GLU A 55 -7.07 4.71 -6.84
C GLU A 55 -6.76 3.77 -5.67
N VAL A 56 -6.34 2.54 -5.96
CA VAL A 56 -6.03 1.54 -4.92
C VAL A 56 -4.86 1.98 -4.05
N ALA A 57 -3.85 2.64 -4.64
CA ALA A 57 -2.73 3.19 -3.88
C ALA A 57 -3.21 4.27 -2.89
N ASN A 58 -4.10 5.16 -3.32
CA ASN A 58 -4.67 6.19 -2.45
C ASN A 58 -5.50 5.59 -1.31
N GLU A 59 -6.35 4.59 -1.60
CA GLU A 59 -7.11 3.89 -0.56
C GLU A 59 -6.20 3.23 0.50
N ILE A 60 -5.12 2.60 0.06
CA ILE A 60 -4.15 1.97 0.97
C ILE A 60 -3.48 3.05 1.84
N LEU A 61 -3.03 4.16 1.26
CA LEU A 61 -2.42 5.26 2.02
C LEU A 61 -3.37 5.85 3.04
N GLU A 62 -4.63 6.09 2.67
CA GLU A 62 -5.64 6.62 3.57
C GLU A 62 -5.86 5.69 4.77
N LYS A 63 -5.94 4.37 4.55
CA LYS A 63 -6.13 3.39 5.63
C LYS A 63 -4.89 3.28 6.52
N LEU A 64 -3.70 3.22 5.93
CA LEU A 64 -2.44 3.22 6.68
C LEU A 64 -2.26 4.49 7.53
N SER A 65 -2.68 5.64 7.01
CA SER A 65 -2.69 6.91 7.73
C SER A 65 -3.68 6.90 8.90
N LYS A 66 -4.91 6.42 8.69
CA LYS A 66 -5.91 6.25 9.76
C LYS A 66 -5.45 5.30 10.87
N LEU A 67 -4.70 4.26 10.51
CA LEU A 67 -4.09 3.31 11.45
C LEU A 67 -2.82 3.84 12.12
N LYS A 68 -2.37 5.06 11.79
CA LYS A 68 -1.11 5.68 12.25
C LYS A 68 0.13 4.83 11.97
N ILE A 69 0.07 3.97 10.95
CA ILE A 69 1.23 3.17 10.48
C ILE A 69 2.20 4.07 9.71
N ILE A 70 1.64 5.08 9.02
CA ILE A 70 2.40 6.16 8.41
C ILE A 70 1.91 7.48 9.00
N GLU A 71 2.83 8.39 9.28
CA GLU A 71 2.45 9.77 9.58
C GLU A 71 2.03 10.49 8.29
N ASN A 72 1.02 11.34 8.38
CA ASN A 72 0.73 12.33 7.34
C ASN A 72 1.84 13.39 7.34
N THR A 73 3.00 13.04 6.80
CA THR A 73 4.01 14.00 6.36
C THR A 73 4.00 14.01 4.84
N LEU A 74 3.00 14.68 4.29
CA LEU A 74 2.97 15.25 2.95
C LEU A 74 2.56 16.72 3.07
#